data_AF-A0A140DCM3-F1
#
_entry.id   AF-A0A140DCM3-F1
#
_cell.length_a   1.000
_cell.length_b   1.000
_cell.length_c   1.000
_cell.angle_alpha   90.00
_cell.angle_beta   90.00
_cell.angle_gamma   90.00
#
_symmetry.space_group_name_H-M   'P 1'
#
loop_
_entity.id
_entity.type
_entity.pdbx_description
1 polymer ?
#
loop_
_entity_poly.entity_id
_entity_poly.type
_entity_poly.pdbx_seq_one_letter_code
_entity_poly.pdbx_strand_id
1 'polypeptide(L)'
;MLTEELNSARPAICLRAARDQALILLGFWRAFRADELCRLQVEHLRLRPGQGLEIFLPSSKGDRANRGRSLRVPALKRLCPVAAYEQWRELSGVKQGPVFRAIDRWGHLAAHGLNPNSVSRVLRQALLRSGVDGAGYTGHSLRRGFATWASRNRWSSKALMEYVGWRDVQSATRYIDADAPFGDWER
;
A
#
# COMPACT_ATOMS: atom_id res chain seq x y z
N MET A 1 -3.99 -17.31 9.73
CA MET A 1 -4.34 -17.15 8.30
C MET A 1 -3.22 -16.56 7.44
N LEU A 2 -3.01 -15.25 7.30
CA LEU A 2 -1.92 -14.74 6.42
C LEU A 2 -0.52 -15.23 6.83
N THR A 3 -0.25 -15.30 8.14
CA THR A 3 1.00 -15.84 8.68
C THR A 3 1.18 -17.34 8.41
N GLU A 4 0.09 -18.11 8.31
CA GLU A 4 0.16 -19.53 7.96
C GLU A 4 0.40 -19.72 6.45
N GLU A 5 -0.22 -18.88 5.61
CA GLU A 5 0.01 -18.89 4.16
C GLU A 5 1.46 -18.54 3.81
N LEU A 6 2.07 -17.59 4.54
CA LEU A 6 3.49 -17.25 4.39
C LEU A 6 4.43 -18.43 4.70
N ASN A 7 4.00 -19.37 5.54
CA ASN A 7 4.76 -20.57 5.90
C ASN A 7 4.33 -21.81 5.11
N SER A 8 3.47 -21.65 4.10
CA SER A 8 2.96 -22.77 3.29
C SER A 8 4.07 -23.41 2.45
N ALA A 9 4.18 -24.74 2.50
CA ALA A 9 5.06 -25.52 1.63
C ALA A 9 4.70 -25.42 0.13
N ARG A 10 3.48 -24.98 -0.20
CA ARG A 10 3.04 -24.72 -1.59
C ARG A 10 3.55 -23.34 -2.05
N PRO A 11 4.49 -23.26 -3.02
CA PRO A 11 5.15 -21.99 -3.39
C PRO A 11 4.18 -20.92 -3.87
N ALA A 12 3.15 -21.30 -4.65
CA ALA A 12 2.17 -20.35 -5.17
C ALA A 12 1.36 -19.65 -4.07
N ILE A 13 1.08 -20.33 -2.95
CA ILE A 13 0.34 -19.76 -1.81
C ILE A 13 1.25 -18.81 -1.03
N CYS A 14 2.46 -19.26 -0.69
CA CYS A 14 3.46 -18.45 0.01
C CYS A 14 3.76 -17.14 -0.76
N LEU A 15 4.05 -17.23 -2.07
CA LEU A 15 4.33 -16.06 -2.91
C LEU A 15 3.14 -15.10 -3.00
N ARG A 16 1.91 -15.61 -3.13
CA ARG A 16 0.71 -14.76 -3.18
C ARG A 16 0.50 -14.05 -1.84
N ALA A 17 0.64 -14.74 -0.72
CA ALA A 17 0.53 -14.14 0.60
C ALA A 17 1.58 -13.05 0.82
N ALA A 18 2.85 -13.31 0.47
CA ALA A 18 3.93 -12.34 0.58
C ALA A 18 3.69 -11.10 -0.29
N ARG A 19 3.30 -11.30 -1.55
CA ARG A 19 2.94 -10.20 -2.46
C ARG A 19 1.78 -9.37 -1.90
N ASP A 20 0.69 -10.04 -1.51
CA ASP A 20 -0.53 -9.38 -1.08
C ASP A 20 -0.27 -8.56 0.20
N GLN A 21 0.48 -9.13 1.16
CA GLN A 21 0.88 -8.44 2.39
C GLN A 21 1.73 -7.20 2.08
N ALA A 22 2.77 -7.33 1.27
CA ALA A 22 3.63 -6.20 0.89
C ALA A 22 2.84 -5.11 0.15
N LEU A 23 2.00 -5.49 -0.81
CA LEU A 23 1.17 -4.56 -1.59
C LEU A 23 0.17 -3.81 -0.71
N ILE A 24 -0.54 -4.53 0.16
CA ILE A 24 -1.56 -3.95 1.04
C ILE A 24 -0.91 -3.02 2.06
N LEU A 25 0.19 -3.43 2.71
CA LEU A 25 0.84 -2.63 3.74
C LEU A 25 1.51 -1.39 3.15
N LEU A 26 2.23 -1.50 2.04
CA LEU A 26 2.77 -0.32 1.34
C LEU A 26 1.65 0.59 0.85
N GLY A 27 0.59 0.00 0.30
CA GLY A 27 -0.57 0.73 -0.20
C GLY A 27 -1.30 1.52 0.87
N PHE A 28 -1.54 0.89 2.02
CA PHE A 28 -2.17 1.51 3.17
C PHE A 28 -1.24 2.56 3.78
N TRP A 29 -0.08 2.17 4.29
CA TRP A 29 0.77 3.08 5.07
C TRP A 29 1.27 4.27 4.27
N ARG A 30 1.53 4.11 2.97
CA ARG A 30 1.92 5.24 2.11
C ARG A 30 0.73 5.90 1.40
N ALA A 31 -0.49 5.42 1.63
CA ALA A 31 -1.69 5.93 0.98
C ALA A 31 -1.59 5.92 -0.55
N PHE A 32 -0.92 4.93 -1.13
CA PHE A 32 -0.72 4.88 -2.58
C PHE A 32 -2.03 4.65 -3.32
N ARG A 33 -2.09 5.17 -4.55
CA ARG A 33 -3.09 4.74 -5.51
C ARG A 33 -2.69 3.38 -6.10
N ALA A 34 -3.69 2.61 -6.54
CA ALA A 34 -3.46 1.31 -7.19
C ALA A 34 -2.49 1.42 -8.37
N ASP A 35 -2.61 2.47 -9.17
CA ASP A 35 -1.74 2.70 -10.33
C ASP A 35 -0.30 3.09 -9.92
N GLU A 36 -0.12 3.82 -8.81
CA GLU A 36 1.21 4.09 -8.26
C GLU A 36 1.89 2.81 -7.75
N LEU A 37 1.15 1.96 -7.02
CA LEU A 37 1.65 0.66 -6.54
C LEU A 37 2.12 -0.23 -7.70
N CYS A 38 1.28 -0.35 -8.73
CA CYS A 38 1.55 -1.19 -9.90
C CYS A 38 2.73 -0.70 -10.75
N ARG A 39 3.11 0.58 -10.64
CA ARG A 39 4.26 1.17 -11.33
C ARG A 39 5.55 1.21 -10.50
N LEU A 40 5.56 0.69 -9.29
CA LEU A 40 6.79 0.60 -8.50
C LEU A 40 7.80 -0.30 -9.22
N GLN A 41 9.01 0.22 -9.37
CA GLN A 41 10.15 -0.43 -10.02
C GLN A 41 11.24 -0.64 -8.96
N VAL A 42 11.88 -1.82 -8.93
CA VAL A 42 12.91 -2.13 -7.93
C VAL A 42 14.05 -1.11 -7.96
N GLU A 43 14.39 -0.62 -9.15
CA GLU A 43 15.44 0.38 -9.39
C GLU A 43 15.18 1.71 -8.68
N HIS A 44 13.91 2.01 -8.40
CA HIS A 44 13.50 3.23 -7.71
C HIS A 44 13.33 3.04 -6.21
N LEU A 45 13.60 1.85 -5.69
CA LEU A 45 13.45 1.49 -4.29
C LEU A 45 14.82 1.28 -3.64
N ARG A 46 15.06 1.97 -2.53
CA ARG A 46 16.26 1.75 -1.69
C ARG A 46 15.82 1.25 -0.33
N LEU A 47 15.98 -0.06 -0.12
CA LEU A 47 15.68 -0.73 1.14
C LEU A 47 16.86 -0.58 2.10
N ARG A 48 16.57 -0.16 3.34
CA ARG A 48 17.46 -0.27 4.49
C ARG A 48 16.77 -1.18 5.51
N PRO A 49 17.13 -2.48 5.57
CA PRO A 49 16.50 -3.47 6.45
C PRO A 49 16.38 -2.97 7.89
N GLY A 50 15.22 -3.20 8.51
CA GLY A 50 14.91 -2.76 9.88
C GLY A 50 14.78 -1.24 10.09
N GLN A 51 15.12 -0.40 9.10
CA GLN A 51 15.10 1.06 9.24
C GLN A 51 14.01 1.71 8.39
N GLY A 52 13.99 1.43 7.08
CA GLY A 52 13.11 2.15 6.17
C GLY A 52 13.27 1.77 4.71
N LEU A 53 12.36 2.27 3.90
CA LEU A 53 12.34 2.16 2.46
C LEU A 53 12.20 3.55 1.85
N GLU A 54 13.12 3.91 0.97
CA GLU A 54 12.98 5.08 0.11
C GLU A 54 12.41 4.65 -1.23
N ILE A 55 11.40 5.39 -1.71
CA ILE A 55 10.68 5.11 -2.95
C ILE A 55 10.71 6.37 -3.80
N PHE A 56 11.31 6.28 -4.98
CA PHE A 56 11.18 7.31 -6.00
C PHE A 56 10.01 6.98 -6.94
N LEU A 57 9.08 7.93 -7.09
CA LEU A 57 8.03 7.87 -8.08
C LEU A 57 8.36 8.84 -9.22
N PRO A 58 8.71 8.36 -10.43
CA PRO A 58 9.06 9.23 -11.55
C PRO A 58 7.90 10.11 -12.02
N SER A 59 6.66 9.62 -11.86
CA SER A 59 5.47 10.37 -12.22
C SER A 59 4.32 10.05 -11.27
N SER A 60 3.43 11.01 -11.09
CA SER A 60 2.21 10.84 -10.31
C SER A 60 1.06 11.61 -10.94
N LYS A 61 -0.19 11.21 -10.64
CA LYS A 61 -1.39 11.93 -11.10
C LYS A 61 -1.38 13.34 -10.51
N GLY A 62 -1.01 14.33 -11.32
CA GLY A 62 -0.82 15.73 -10.95
C GLY A 62 0.57 16.29 -11.28
N ASP A 63 1.57 15.43 -11.52
CA ASP A 63 2.91 15.84 -11.90
C ASP A 63 3.03 16.11 -13.41
N ARG A 64 2.48 17.24 -13.86
CA ARG A 64 2.51 17.65 -15.28
C ARG A 64 3.94 17.86 -15.82
N ALA A 65 4.92 18.07 -14.94
CA ALA A 65 6.31 18.34 -15.31
C ALA A 65 7.22 17.11 -15.16
N ASN A 66 6.69 15.94 -14.77
CA ASN A 66 7.46 14.71 -14.52
C ASN A 66 8.71 14.92 -13.63
N ARG A 67 8.60 15.78 -12.62
CA ARG A 67 9.70 16.00 -11.66
C ARG A 67 9.90 14.80 -10.74
N GLY A 68 8.87 13.96 -10.62
CA GLY A 68 8.83 12.85 -9.68
C GLY A 68 8.79 13.31 -8.22
N ARG A 69 8.71 12.33 -7.32
CA ARG A 69 8.79 12.57 -5.87
C ARG A 69 9.44 11.41 -5.15
N SER A 70 10.29 11.74 -4.17
CA SER A 70 10.86 10.76 -3.25
C SER A 70 10.00 10.65 -2.00
N LEU A 71 9.74 9.43 -1.59
CA LEU A 71 8.89 9.09 -0.46
C LEU A 71 9.68 8.23 0.51
N ARG A 72 9.49 8.47 1.80
CA ARG A 72 10.11 7.66 2.87
C ARG A 72 9.03 6.84 3.56
N VAL A 73 9.34 5.57 3.80
CA VAL A 73 8.49 4.64 4.54
C VAL A 73 9.32 4.08 5.71
N PRO A 74 9.07 4.48 6.95
CA PRO A 74 9.81 3.96 8.10
C PRO A 74 9.42 2.51 8.39
N ALA A 75 10.34 1.75 8.97
CA ALA A 75 10.01 0.44 9.55
C ALA A 75 9.11 0.64 10.77
N LEU A 76 8.07 -0.20 10.89
CA LEU A 76 7.09 -0.16 11.97
C LEU A 76 7.23 -1.41 12.84
N LYS A 77 6.82 -1.31 14.12
CA LYS A 77 6.82 -2.46 15.04
C LYS A 77 5.75 -3.50 14.70
N ARG A 78 4.62 -3.06 14.13
CA ARG A 78 3.48 -3.90 13.76
C ARG A 78 3.03 -3.54 12.35
N LEU A 79 2.58 -4.54 11.58
CA LEU A 79 2.08 -4.35 10.21
C LEU A 79 3.11 -3.59 9.34
N CYS A 80 4.38 -3.98 9.46
CA CYS A 80 5.51 -3.24 8.90
C CYS A 80 5.56 -3.35 7.37
N PRO A 81 5.40 -2.24 6.63
CA PRO A 81 5.49 -2.28 5.17
C PRO A 81 6.90 -2.59 4.68
N VAL A 82 7.93 -2.19 5.44
CA VAL A 82 9.35 -2.45 5.11
C VAL A 82 9.67 -3.93 5.22
N ALA A 83 9.31 -4.56 6.35
CA ALA A 83 9.53 -5.99 6.55
C ALA A 83 8.73 -6.84 5.55
N ALA A 84 7.49 -6.43 5.24
CA ALA A 84 6.68 -7.13 4.23
C ALA A 84 7.28 -7.01 2.82
N TYR A 85 7.79 -5.83 2.44
CA TYR A 85 8.48 -5.64 1.17
C TYR A 85 9.78 -6.46 1.09
N GLU A 86 10.56 -6.49 2.17
CA GLU A 86 11.77 -7.30 2.27
C GLU A 86 11.48 -8.79 2.09
N GLN A 87 10.51 -9.31 2.84
CA GLN A 87 10.06 -10.70 2.72
C GLN A 87 9.55 -11.03 1.30
N TRP A 88 8.79 -10.12 0.68
CA TRP A 88 8.38 -10.28 -0.71
C TRP A 88 9.58 -10.34 -1.66
N ARG A 89 10.57 -9.45 -1.51
CA ARG A 89 11.75 -9.39 -2.37
C ARG A 89 12.60 -10.65 -2.25
N GLU A 90 12.75 -11.18 -1.03
CA GLU A 90 13.46 -12.43 -0.76
C GLU A 90 12.74 -13.62 -1.39
N LEU A 91 11.46 -13.83 -1.09
CA LEU A 91 10.69 -14.98 -1.58
C LEU A 91 10.50 -14.98 -3.10
N SER A 92 10.25 -13.80 -3.69
CA SER A 92 9.98 -13.68 -5.12
C SER A 92 11.24 -13.70 -5.99
N GLY A 93 12.41 -13.41 -5.42
CA GLY A 93 13.66 -13.24 -6.15
C GLY A 93 13.65 -12.06 -7.14
N VAL A 94 12.69 -11.13 -7.05
CA VAL A 94 12.59 -10.00 -7.98
C VAL A 94 13.71 -8.99 -7.72
N LYS A 95 14.68 -8.95 -8.62
CA LYS A 95 15.86 -8.06 -8.52
C LYS A 95 15.76 -6.77 -9.34
N GLN A 96 14.91 -6.75 -10.37
CA GLN A 96 14.77 -5.63 -11.31
C GLN A 96 13.33 -5.56 -11.86
N GLY A 97 12.96 -4.42 -12.43
CA GLY A 97 11.67 -4.18 -13.06
C GLY A 97 10.52 -4.09 -12.04
N PRO A 98 9.29 -4.46 -12.46
CA PRO A 98 8.11 -4.21 -11.64
C PRO A 98 8.15 -4.98 -10.32
N VAL A 99 7.95 -4.26 -9.22
CA VAL A 99 7.96 -4.81 -7.86
C VAL A 99 6.84 -5.82 -7.68
N PHE A 100 5.62 -5.47 -8.06
CA PHE A 100 4.45 -6.32 -7.90
C PHE A 100 4.04 -6.89 -9.25
N ARG A 101 4.01 -8.22 -9.33
CA ARG A 101 3.71 -8.95 -10.56
C ARG A 101 2.54 -9.91 -10.35
N ALA A 102 1.88 -10.28 -11.45
CA ALA A 102 0.92 -11.38 -11.41
C ALA A 102 1.65 -12.69 -11.09
N ILE A 103 0.96 -13.57 -10.36
CA ILE A 103 1.44 -14.91 -10.00
C ILE A 103 0.42 -15.89 -10.57
N ASP A 104 0.86 -16.85 -11.37
CA ASP A 104 -0.01 -17.89 -11.92
C ASP A 104 -0.39 -18.94 -10.85
N ARG A 105 -1.09 -20.02 -11.23
CA ARG A 105 -1.49 -21.07 -10.27
C ARG A 105 -0.33 -21.96 -9.80
N TRP A 106 0.78 -21.95 -10.54
CA TRP A 106 1.97 -22.76 -10.27
C TRP A 106 3.03 -21.99 -9.47
N GLY A 107 2.89 -20.68 -9.34
CA GLY A 107 3.82 -19.81 -8.60
C GLY A 107 4.76 -19.02 -9.49
N HIS A 108 4.60 -19.05 -10.82
CA HIS A 108 5.43 -18.26 -11.72
C HIS A 108 5.01 -16.80 -11.73
N LEU A 109 6.02 -15.93 -11.76
CA LEU A 109 5.86 -14.48 -11.85
C LEU A 109 5.75 -14.04 -13.31
N ALA A 110 4.79 -13.18 -13.60
CA ALA A 110 4.73 -12.52 -14.90
C ALA A 110 5.97 -11.63 -15.13
N ALA A 111 6.29 -11.34 -16.39
CA ALA A 111 7.35 -10.40 -16.73
C ALA A 111 6.94 -8.93 -16.48
N HIS A 112 5.65 -8.62 -16.64
CA HIS A 112 5.10 -7.27 -16.49
C HIS A 112 4.50 -7.03 -15.10
N GLY A 113 4.32 -5.75 -14.76
CA GLY A 113 3.71 -5.32 -13.51
C GLY A 113 2.24 -5.70 -13.40
N LEU A 114 1.75 -5.81 -12.17
CA LEU A 114 0.34 -6.08 -11.89
C LEU A 114 -0.54 -5.01 -12.55
N ASN A 115 -1.65 -5.42 -13.19
CA ASN A 115 -2.61 -4.46 -13.72
C ASN A 115 -3.32 -3.70 -12.56
N PRO A 116 -3.41 -2.36 -12.58
CA PRO A 116 -4.11 -1.58 -11.54
C PRO A 116 -5.53 -2.06 -11.24
N ASN A 117 -6.27 -2.53 -12.25
CA ASN A 117 -7.63 -3.05 -12.08
C ASN A 117 -7.66 -4.36 -11.29
N SER A 118 -6.55 -5.10 -11.23
CA SER A 118 -6.42 -6.31 -10.41
C SER A 118 -6.22 -6.02 -8.93
N VAL A 119 -5.86 -4.81 -8.52
CA VAL A 119 -5.59 -4.47 -7.11
C VAL A 119 -6.85 -4.68 -6.25
N SER A 120 -8.03 -4.29 -6.75
CA SER A 120 -9.29 -4.54 -6.05
C SER A 120 -9.50 -6.04 -5.79
N ARG A 121 -9.25 -6.89 -6.80
CA ARG A 121 -9.37 -8.34 -6.67
C ARG A 121 -8.36 -8.91 -5.67
N VAL A 122 -7.11 -8.44 -5.71
CA VAL A 122 -6.07 -8.85 -4.75
C VAL A 122 -6.50 -8.51 -3.32
N LEU A 123 -6.93 -7.28 -3.08
CA LEU A 123 -7.40 -6.83 -1.77
C LEU A 123 -8.58 -7.67 -1.26
N ARG A 124 -9.60 -7.86 -2.10
CA ARG A 124 -10.77 -8.68 -1.78
C ARG A 124 -10.40 -10.09 -1.38
N GLN A 125 -9.54 -10.72 -2.17
CA GLN A 125 -9.10 -12.10 -1.92
C GLN A 125 -8.27 -12.20 -0.64
N ALA A 126 -7.40 -11.24 -0.35
CA ALA A 126 -6.64 -11.23 0.90
C ALA A 126 -7.53 -11.05 2.14
N LEU A 127 -8.56 -10.20 2.05
CA LEU A 127 -9.56 -10.01 3.11
C LEU A 127 -10.40 -11.27 3.34
N LEU A 128 -10.91 -11.88 2.27
CA LEU A 128 -11.69 -13.11 2.35
C LEU A 128 -10.87 -14.26 2.97
N ARG A 129 -9.60 -14.41 2.60
CA ARG A 129 -8.67 -15.38 3.21
C ARG A 129 -8.36 -15.10 4.67
N SER A 130 -8.72 -13.91 5.17
CA SER A 130 -8.58 -13.51 6.57
C SER A 130 -9.92 -13.49 7.32
N GLY A 131 -10.99 -14.01 6.72
CA GLY A 131 -12.33 -14.05 7.31
C GLY A 131 -13.08 -12.70 7.29
N VAL A 132 -12.63 -11.73 6.51
CA VAL A 132 -13.27 -10.42 6.35
C VAL A 132 -14.00 -10.36 5.01
N ASP A 133 -15.26 -9.90 5.01
CA ASP A 133 -15.99 -9.68 3.75
C ASP A 133 -15.30 -8.58 2.92
N GLY A 134 -14.76 -8.99 1.77
CA GLY A 134 -14.07 -8.12 0.85
C GLY A 134 -14.99 -7.35 -0.11
N ALA A 135 -16.26 -7.70 -0.27
CA ALA A 135 -17.09 -7.29 -1.42
C ALA A 135 -17.08 -5.77 -1.70
N GLY A 136 -17.13 -4.94 -0.65
CA GLY A 136 -17.12 -3.47 -0.75
C GLY A 136 -15.76 -2.82 -1.01
N TYR A 137 -14.66 -3.58 -0.93
CA TYR A 137 -13.31 -3.02 -1.03
C TYR A 137 -12.86 -2.83 -2.48
N THR A 138 -12.19 -1.72 -2.75
CA THR A 138 -11.62 -1.39 -4.07
C THR A 138 -10.18 -0.92 -3.92
N GLY A 139 -9.47 -0.72 -5.03
CA GLY A 139 -8.11 -0.17 -5.01
C GLY A 139 -8.00 1.20 -4.31
N HIS A 140 -9.09 1.95 -4.18
CA HIS A 140 -9.11 3.20 -3.41
C HIS A 140 -9.19 2.99 -1.90
N SER A 141 -9.67 1.84 -1.43
CA SER A 141 -9.90 1.59 0.00
C SER A 141 -8.63 1.68 0.84
N LEU A 142 -7.45 1.36 0.28
CA LEU A 142 -6.17 1.51 0.99
C LEU A 142 -5.86 2.97 1.32
N ARG A 143 -5.93 3.84 0.31
CA ARG A 143 -5.69 5.29 0.47
C ARG A 143 -6.73 5.93 1.39
N ARG A 144 -8.01 5.56 1.23
CA ARG A 144 -9.10 6.05 2.09
C ARG A 144 -8.92 5.61 3.53
N GLY A 145 -8.66 4.32 3.75
CA GLY A 145 -8.45 3.74 5.07
C GLY A 145 -7.30 4.41 5.82
N PHE A 146 -6.19 4.71 5.14
CA PHE A 146 -5.10 5.45 5.76
C PHE A 146 -5.51 6.88 6.15
N ALA A 147 -6.20 7.61 5.28
CA ALA A 147 -6.63 8.97 5.59
C ALA A 147 -7.59 9.02 6.80
N THR A 148 -8.54 8.08 6.87
CA THR A 148 -9.42 7.91 8.04
C THR A 148 -8.61 7.54 9.28
N TRP A 149 -7.67 6.60 9.17
CA TRP A 149 -6.79 6.22 10.29
C TRP A 149 -5.97 7.41 10.79
N ALA A 150 -5.35 8.18 9.91
CA ALA A 150 -4.52 9.32 10.27
C ALA A 150 -5.34 10.44 10.94
N SER A 151 -6.53 10.73 10.41
CA SER A 151 -7.46 11.70 11.01
C SER A 151 -7.86 11.29 12.42
N ARG A 152 -8.23 10.02 12.64
CA ARG A 152 -8.51 9.47 13.98
C ARG A 152 -7.31 9.47 14.92
N ASN A 153 -6.10 9.46 14.37
CA ASN A 153 -4.85 9.62 15.12
C ASN A 153 -4.41 11.08 15.24
N ARG A 154 -5.33 12.04 15.01
CA ARG A 154 -5.16 13.48 15.21
C ARG A 154 -4.02 14.09 14.40
N TRP A 155 -3.77 13.56 13.21
CA TRP A 155 -2.89 14.23 12.26
C TRP A 155 -3.51 15.55 11.82
N SER A 156 -2.73 16.63 11.79
CA SER A 156 -3.21 17.89 11.22
C SER A 156 -3.50 17.72 9.73
N SER A 157 -4.48 18.45 9.22
CA SER A 157 -4.81 18.44 7.79
C SER A 157 -3.58 18.75 6.92
N LYS A 158 -2.72 19.67 7.37
CA LYS A 158 -1.45 20.00 6.69
C LYS A 158 -0.51 18.79 6.61
N ALA A 159 -0.26 18.12 7.74
CA ALA A 159 0.61 16.93 7.78
C ALA A 159 0.04 15.80 6.92
N LEU A 160 -1.28 15.58 6.97
CA LEU A 160 -1.95 14.56 6.16
C LEU A 160 -1.86 14.88 4.66
N MET A 161 -2.12 16.13 4.27
CA MET A 161 -2.03 16.56 2.87
C MET A 161 -0.62 16.43 2.32
N GLU A 162 0.39 16.88 3.07
CA GLU A 162 1.80 16.75 2.69
C GLU A 162 2.20 15.28 2.56
N TYR A 163 1.84 14.46 3.57
CA TYR A 163 2.11 13.03 3.54
C TYR A 163 1.40 12.38 2.36
N VAL A 164 0.12 12.57 2.14
CA VAL A 164 -0.63 11.88 1.08
C VAL A 164 -0.34 12.46 -0.32
N GLY A 165 0.21 13.67 -0.38
CA GLY A 165 0.49 14.43 -1.60
C GLY A 165 -0.77 15.00 -2.25
N TRP A 166 -1.74 15.45 -1.44
CA TRP A 166 -2.87 16.23 -1.92
C TRP A 166 -2.45 17.68 -2.10
N ARG A 167 -2.66 18.21 -3.31
CA ARG A 167 -2.34 19.62 -3.63
C ARG A 167 -3.50 20.57 -3.35
N ASP A 168 -4.71 20.04 -3.25
CA ASP A 168 -5.93 20.80 -3.06
C ASP A 168 -6.67 20.29 -1.82
N VAL A 169 -7.17 21.24 -1.02
CA VAL A 169 -7.90 20.99 0.22
C VAL A 169 -9.21 20.27 -0.08
N GLN A 170 -9.93 20.60 -1.16
CA GLN A 170 -11.22 19.93 -1.45
C GLN A 170 -11.05 18.42 -1.71
N SER A 171 -9.93 18.05 -2.32
CA SER A 171 -9.55 16.65 -2.49
C SER A 171 -9.26 15.92 -1.17
N ALA A 172 -8.89 16.68 -0.12
CA ALA A 172 -8.63 16.18 1.23
C ALA A 172 -9.89 16.17 2.11
N THR A 173 -10.79 17.15 1.95
CA THR A 173 -12.03 17.29 2.75
C THR A 173 -12.94 16.06 2.67
N ARG A 174 -12.88 15.29 1.58
CA ARG A 174 -13.63 14.02 1.46
C ARG A 174 -13.14 12.91 2.40
N TYR A 175 -12.01 13.11 3.07
CA TYR A 175 -11.31 12.11 3.88
C TYR A 175 -10.90 12.60 5.26
N ILE A 176 -11.02 13.90 5.49
CA ILE A 176 -10.77 14.54 6.78
C ILE A 176 -12.16 14.69 7.39
N ASP A 177 -12.46 13.92 8.43
CA ASP A 177 -13.65 14.17 9.23
C ASP A 177 -13.54 15.59 9.77
N ALA A 178 -14.56 16.40 9.53
CA ALA A 178 -14.70 17.68 10.20
C ALA A 178 -15.04 17.41 11.66
N ASP A 179 -14.01 17.19 12.49
CA ASP A 179 -14.16 17.34 13.94
C ASP A 179 -14.53 18.82 14.16
N ALA A 180 -15.84 19.10 14.21
CA ALA A 180 -16.34 20.33 14.79
C ALA A 180 -16.23 20.16 16.31
N PRO A 181 -15.28 20.84 16.99
CA PRO A 181 -15.09 20.68 18.42
C PRO A 181 -16.02 21.66 19.13
N PHE A 182 -17.31 21.37 19.13
CA PHE A 182 -18.19 21.94 20.15
C PHE A 182 -18.73 20.74 20.92
N GLY A 183 -18.12 20.52 22.09
CA GLY A 183 -18.18 19.31 22.89
C GLY A 183 -19.59 18.83 23.27
N ASP A 184 -19.61 17.74 24.03
CA ASP A 184 -20.84 17.05 24.43
C ASP A 184 -21.79 17.99 25.18
N TRP A 185 -23.02 18.10 24.68
CA TRP A 185 -24.10 18.83 25.35
C TRP A 185 -24.65 17.96 26.48
N GLU A 186 -24.59 18.43 27.72
CA GLU A 186 -25.35 17.84 28.82
C GLU A 186 -26.85 17.96 28.53
N ARG A 187 -27.57 16.87 28.74
CA ARG A 187 -29.04 16.84 28.76
C ARG A 187 -29.51 16.28 30.09
#